data_AF-A0A6M1RSI1-F1
#
_entry.id   AF-A0A6M1RSI1-F1
#
_cell.length_a   1.000
_cell.length_b   1.000
_cell.length_c   1.000
_cell.angle_alpha   90.00
_cell.angle_beta   90.00
_cell.angle_gamma   90.00
#
_symmetry.space_group_name_H-M   'P 1'
#
loop_
_entity.id
_entity.type
_entity.pdbx_description
1 polymer ?
#
loop_
_entity_poly.entity_id
_entity_poly.type
_entity_poly.pdbx_seq_one_letter_code
_entity_poly.pdbx_strand_id
1 'polypeptide(L)'
;MRRNGFPSGNGLWVYVGAVVVALGVVVLMVTATRRLVTPPDLNAERVAERYKALEEVRAVAHQAESSPAWINREKGIVRLPIPVALELAEREWRNPAAARANLIERVRKANEAPPAQPEQPSPYE
;
A
#
# COMPACT_ATOMS: atom_id res chain seq x y z
N MET A 1 -34.72 -9.27 52.17
CA MET A 1 -33.41 -9.57 51.56
C MET A 1 -33.55 -10.76 50.62
N ARG A 2 -33.78 -10.52 49.31
CA ARG A 2 -33.70 -11.59 48.31
C ARG A 2 -32.22 -11.81 47.98
N ARG A 3 -31.66 -12.94 48.40
CA ARG A 3 -30.36 -13.42 47.93
C ARG A 3 -30.49 -13.72 46.44
N ASN A 4 -29.93 -12.88 45.60
CA ASN A 4 -29.66 -13.23 44.20
C ASN A 4 -28.57 -14.32 44.25
N GLY A 5 -28.99 -15.58 44.26
CA GLY A 5 -28.07 -16.71 44.17
C GLY A 5 -27.39 -16.69 42.81
N PHE A 6 -26.05 -16.64 42.79
CA PHE A 6 -25.30 -16.86 41.56
C PHE A 6 -25.63 -18.27 41.04
N PRO A 7 -26.01 -18.41 39.76
CA PRO A 7 -26.32 -19.72 39.20
C PRO A 7 -25.09 -20.63 39.30
N SER A 8 -25.29 -21.90 39.66
CA SER A 8 -24.24 -22.92 39.61
C SER A 8 -23.61 -23.00 38.21
N GLY A 9 -22.42 -23.56 38.08
CA GLY A 9 -21.67 -23.60 36.80
C GLY A 9 -22.52 -23.97 35.58
N ASN A 10 -23.43 -24.95 35.73
CA ASN A 10 -24.35 -25.36 34.66
C ASN A 10 -25.49 -24.36 34.39
N GLY A 11 -26.00 -23.66 35.42
CA GLY A 11 -27.05 -22.66 35.26
C GLY A 11 -26.57 -21.42 34.50
N LEU A 12 -25.32 -20.98 34.73
CA LEU A 12 -24.73 -19.87 33.98
C LEU A 12 -24.68 -20.18 32.48
N TRP A 13 -24.28 -21.39 32.10
CA TRP A 13 -24.23 -21.81 30.69
C TRP A 13 -25.60 -21.86 30.03
N VAL A 14 -26.65 -22.22 30.77
CA VAL A 14 -28.04 -22.17 30.26
C VAL A 14 -28.48 -20.72 29.99
N TYR A 15 -28.16 -19.78 30.89
CA TYR A 15 -28.45 -18.37 30.66
C TYR A 15 -27.66 -17.79 29.48
N VAL A 16 -26.37 -18.12 29.37
CA VAL A 16 -25.55 -17.71 28.22
C VAL A 16 -26.13 -18.27 26.93
N GLY A 17 -26.51 -19.55 26.91
CA GLY A 17 -27.17 -20.18 25.77
C GLY A 17 -28.46 -19.47 25.38
N ALA A 18 -29.33 -19.16 26.35
CA ALA A 18 -30.58 -18.44 26.10
C ALA A 18 -30.35 -17.04 25.53
N VAL A 19 -29.34 -16.31 26.03
CA VAL A 19 -28.98 -14.99 25.52
C VAL A 19 -28.43 -15.07 24.10
N VAL A 20 -27.57 -16.05 23.80
CA VAL A 20 -27.04 -16.26 22.44
C VAL A 20 -28.15 -16.59 21.45
N VAL A 21 -29.10 -17.45 21.86
CA VAL A 21 -30.26 -17.79 21.01
C VAL A 21 -31.12 -16.55 20.76
N ALA A 22 -31.43 -15.76 21.79
CA ALA A 22 -32.22 -14.54 21.63
C ALA A 22 -31.53 -13.52 20.69
N LEU A 23 -30.23 -13.30 20.85
CA LEU A 23 -29.46 -12.44 19.95
C LEU A 23 -29.38 -13.01 18.53
N GLY A 24 -29.24 -14.33 18.39
CA GLY A 24 -29.23 -15.02 17.10
C GLY A 24 -30.54 -14.83 16.32
N VAL A 25 -31.69 -14.90 17.01
CA VAL A 25 -33.00 -14.63 16.39
C VAL A 25 -33.09 -13.20 15.88
N VAL A 26 -32.62 -12.22 16.66
CA VAL A 26 -32.60 -10.81 16.23
C VAL A 26 -31.68 -10.62 15.02
N VAL A 27 -30.48 -11.19 15.03
CA VAL A 27 -29.54 -11.11 13.89
C VAL A 27 -30.16 -11.73 12.64
N LEU A 28 -30.73 -12.93 12.76
CA LEU A 28 -31.40 -13.63 11.67
C LEU A 28 -32.49 -12.75 11.05
N MET A 29 -33.38 -12.20 11.88
CA MET A 29 -34.48 -11.36 11.45
C MET A 29 -33.98 -10.09 10.74
N VAL A 30 -32.98 -9.40 11.30
CA VAL A 30 -32.38 -8.22 10.66
C VAL A 30 -31.74 -8.58 9.31
N THR A 31 -31.01 -9.69 9.20
CA THR A 31 -30.43 -10.12 7.92
C THR A 31 -31.49 -10.50 6.89
N ALA A 32 -32.55 -11.19 7.30
CA ALA A 32 -33.64 -11.54 6.41
C ALA A 32 -34.35 -10.28 5.88
N THR A 33 -34.67 -9.34 6.76
CA THR A 33 -35.28 -8.06 6.36
C THR A 33 -34.35 -7.25 5.46
N ARG A 34 -33.05 -7.17 5.75
CA ARG A 34 -32.08 -6.47 4.89
C ARG A 34 -32.05 -7.08 3.49
N ARG A 35 -31.99 -8.41 3.36
CA ARG A 35 -31.97 -9.07 2.05
C ARG A 35 -33.22 -8.80 1.22
N LEU A 36 -34.38 -8.63 1.85
CA LEU A 36 -35.64 -8.36 1.15
C LEU A 36 -35.82 -6.89 0.77
N VAL A 37 -35.25 -5.96 1.54
CA VAL A 37 -35.53 -4.52 1.44
C VAL A 37 -34.37 -3.73 0.82
N THR A 38 -33.15 -4.28 0.79
CA THR A 38 -32.00 -3.58 0.21
C THR A 38 -32.11 -3.58 -1.32
N PRO A 39 -32.20 -2.39 -1.96
CA PRO A 39 -32.22 -2.29 -3.42
C PRO A 39 -30.88 -2.75 -4.01
N PRO A 40 -30.84 -3.17 -5.28
CA PRO A 40 -29.58 -3.46 -5.95
C PRO A 40 -28.68 -2.22 -5.91
N ASP A 41 -27.40 -2.43 -5.60
CA ASP A 41 -26.42 -1.35 -5.53
C ASP A 41 -26.30 -0.68 -6.91
N LEU A 42 -26.76 0.57 -7.01
CA LEU A 42 -26.78 1.35 -8.25
C LEU A 42 -25.39 1.50 -8.90
N ASN A 43 -24.33 1.35 -8.11
CA ASN A 43 -22.94 1.49 -8.53
C ASN A 43 -22.17 0.16 -8.53
N ALA A 44 -22.81 -0.99 -8.34
CA ALA A 44 -22.12 -2.28 -8.24
C ALA A 44 -21.22 -2.54 -9.46
N GLU A 45 -21.73 -2.24 -10.65
CA GLU A 45 -21.00 -2.38 -11.91
C GLU A 45 -19.79 -1.44 -11.99
N ARG A 46 -19.97 -0.16 -11.66
CA ARG A 46 -18.88 0.83 -11.61
C ARG A 46 -17.80 0.48 -10.57
N VAL A 47 -18.21 -0.09 -9.44
CA VAL A 47 -17.28 -0.57 -8.42
C VAL A 47 -16.50 -1.76 -8.94
N ALA A 48 -17.14 -2.71 -9.61
CA ALA A 48 -16.48 -3.85 -10.23
C ALA A 48 -15.46 -3.41 -11.30
N GLU A 49 -15.80 -2.43 -12.14
CA GLU A 49 -14.89 -1.83 -13.12
C GLU A 49 -13.67 -1.19 -12.46
N ARG A 50 -13.87 -0.43 -11.38
CA ARG A 50 -12.77 0.18 -10.62
C ARG A 50 -11.84 -0.86 -10.01
N TYR A 51 -12.38 -1.96 -9.50
CA TYR A 51 -11.55 -3.04 -8.96
C TYR A 51 -10.72 -3.73 -10.04
N LYS A 52 -11.29 -3.96 -11.24
CA LYS A 52 -10.53 -4.49 -12.38
C LYS A 52 -9.39 -3.56 -12.80
N ALA A 53 -9.69 -2.27 -13.00
CA ALA A 53 -8.67 -1.28 -13.34
C ALA A 53 -7.57 -1.18 -12.27
N LEU A 54 -7.95 -1.31 -11.00
CA LEU A 54 -7.01 -1.29 -9.88
C LEU A 54 -6.13 -2.54 -9.85
N GLU A 55 -6.67 -3.72 -10.19
CA GLU A 55 -5.90 -4.95 -10.34
C GLU A 55 -4.87 -4.84 -11.48
N GLU A 56 -5.27 -4.30 -12.63
CA GLU A 56 -4.37 -4.05 -13.76
C GLU A 56 -3.23 -3.10 -13.37
N VAL A 57 -3.55 -1.98 -12.70
CA VAL A 57 -2.54 -1.03 -12.22
C VAL A 57 -1.60 -1.70 -11.21
N ARG A 58 -2.12 -2.52 -10.29
CA ARG A 58 -1.30 -3.27 -9.33
C ARG A 58 -0.41 -4.30 -10.02
N ALA A 59 -0.90 -5.00 -11.02
CA ALA A 59 -0.13 -5.98 -11.78
C ALA A 59 1.04 -5.31 -12.51
N VAL A 60 0.78 -4.18 -13.18
CA VAL A 60 1.82 -3.37 -13.83
C VAL A 60 2.83 -2.83 -12.81
N ALA A 61 2.35 -2.32 -11.67
CA ALA A 61 3.22 -1.84 -10.60
C ALA A 61 4.10 -2.96 -10.02
N HIS A 62 3.55 -4.16 -9.81
CA HIS A 62 4.29 -5.30 -9.31
C HIS A 62 5.33 -5.80 -10.32
N GLN A 63 4.99 -5.86 -11.61
CA GLN A 63 5.98 -6.15 -12.66
C GLN A 63 7.08 -5.09 -12.70
N ALA A 64 6.71 -3.83 -12.49
CA ALA A 64 7.65 -2.74 -12.44
C ALA A 64 8.62 -2.84 -11.25
N GLU A 65 8.13 -3.23 -10.08
CA GLU A 65 8.92 -3.36 -8.86
C GLU A 65 9.83 -4.59 -8.87
N SER A 66 9.35 -5.70 -9.43
CA SER A 66 10.06 -6.99 -9.41
C SER A 66 11.17 -7.11 -10.45
N SER A 67 11.15 -6.29 -11.51
CA SER A 67 12.07 -6.40 -12.63
C SER A 67 12.91 -5.14 -12.86
N PRO A 68 14.22 -5.26 -13.13
CA PRO A 68 15.02 -4.15 -13.61
C PRO A 68 14.51 -3.67 -14.97
N ALA A 69 14.34 -2.35 -15.14
CA ALA A 69 13.90 -1.78 -16.41
C ALA A 69 14.51 -0.40 -16.66
N TRP A 70 14.75 -0.06 -17.92
CA TRP A 70 15.20 1.27 -18.31
C TRP A 70 14.07 2.30 -18.13
N ILE A 71 14.35 3.40 -17.42
CA ILE A 71 13.46 4.56 -17.35
C ILE A 71 13.81 5.53 -18.48
N ASN A 72 15.10 5.83 -18.65
CA ASN A 72 15.58 6.69 -19.72
C ASN A 72 16.95 6.18 -20.18
N ARG A 73 17.00 5.62 -21.39
CA ARG A 73 18.21 5.02 -21.95
C ARG A 73 19.27 6.06 -22.32
N GLU A 74 18.86 7.22 -22.83
CA GLU A 74 19.75 8.31 -23.22
C GLU A 74 20.50 8.90 -22.01
N LYS A 75 19.80 8.99 -20.87
CA LYS A 75 20.35 9.49 -19.61
C LYS A 75 20.96 8.41 -18.72
N GLY A 76 20.92 7.14 -19.15
CA GLY A 76 21.44 6.01 -18.37
C GLY A 76 20.67 5.70 -17.10
N ILE A 77 19.38 6.07 -17.00
CA ILE A 77 18.56 5.92 -15.79
C ILE A 77 17.80 4.59 -15.83
N VAL A 78 18.04 3.75 -14.83
CA VAL A 78 17.45 2.41 -14.66
C VAL A 78 16.66 2.35 -13.36
N ARG A 79 15.49 1.70 -13.40
CA ARG A 79 14.77 1.26 -12.21
C ARG A 79 15.33 -0.08 -11.77
N LEU A 80 15.78 -0.15 -10.52
CA LEU A 80 16.27 -1.38 -9.91
C LEU A 80 15.31 -1.83 -8.80
N PRO A 81 14.98 -3.13 -8.71
CA PRO A 81 14.33 -3.68 -7.54
C PRO A 81 15.19 -3.45 -6.29
N ILE A 82 14.54 -3.17 -5.16
CA ILE A 82 15.21 -2.97 -3.86
C ILE A 82 16.24 -4.07 -3.52
N PRO A 83 15.94 -5.38 -3.66
CA PRO A 83 16.93 -6.42 -3.32
C PRO A 83 18.20 -6.31 -4.17
N VAL A 84 18.06 -6.06 -5.48
CA VAL A 84 19.21 -5.89 -6.38
C VAL A 84 20.01 -4.63 -6.03
N ALA A 85 19.32 -3.55 -5.66
CA ALA A 85 19.98 -2.33 -5.21
C ALA A 85 20.77 -2.53 -3.91
N LEU A 86 20.26 -3.35 -2.98
CA LEU A 86 20.95 -3.71 -1.74
C LEU A 86 22.18 -4.58 -2.01
N GLU A 87 22.07 -5.59 -2.86
CA GLU A 87 23.22 -6.43 -3.25
C GLU A 87 24.32 -5.60 -3.93
N LEU A 88 23.93 -4.65 -4.79
CA LEU A 88 24.88 -3.74 -5.42
C LEU A 88 25.57 -2.84 -4.39
N ALA A 89 24.82 -2.33 -3.42
CA ALA A 89 25.38 -1.54 -2.32
C ALA A 89 26.35 -2.39 -1.48
N GLU A 90 25.98 -3.60 -1.09
CA GLU A 90 26.87 -4.51 -0.35
C GLU A 90 28.17 -4.76 -1.11
N ARG A 91 28.07 -5.01 -2.42
CA ARG A 91 29.24 -5.21 -3.29
C ARG A 91 30.15 -3.98 -3.34
N GLU A 92 29.60 -2.79 -3.51
CA GLU A 92 30.36 -1.53 -3.56
C GLU A 92 31.05 -1.27 -2.20
N TRP A 93 30.35 -1.52 -1.10
CA TRP A 93 30.82 -1.24 0.25
C TRP A 93 31.79 -2.28 0.83
N ARG A 94 32.11 -3.36 0.10
CA ARG A 94 33.22 -4.26 0.47
C ARG A 94 34.55 -3.52 0.62
N ASN A 95 34.77 -2.45 -0.14
CA ASN A 95 35.85 -1.50 0.09
C ASN A 95 35.27 -0.14 0.52
N PRO A 96 35.12 0.11 1.82
CA PRO A 96 34.43 1.31 2.31
C PRO A 96 35.16 2.61 1.97
N ALA A 97 36.49 2.58 1.82
CA ALA A 97 37.25 3.78 1.44
C ALA A 97 36.92 4.21 0.00
N ALA A 98 36.91 3.26 -0.94
CA ALA A 98 36.56 3.52 -2.33
C ALA A 98 35.08 3.92 -2.49
N ALA A 99 34.16 3.22 -1.81
CA ALA A 99 32.73 3.51 -1.85
C ALA A 99 32.41 4.94 -1.37
N ARG A 100 33.05 5.37 -0.27
CA ARG A 100 32.88 6.75 0.24
C ARG A 100 33.42 7.81 -0.71
N ALA A 101 34.58 7.56 -1.34
CA ALA A 101 35.14 8.47 -2.33
C ALA A 101 34.19 8.64 -3.53
N ASN A 102 33.71 7.52 -4.09
CA ASN A 102 32.71 7.52 -5.17
C ASN A 102 31.43 8.27 -4.77
N LEU A 103 30.91 8.03 -3.56
CA LEU A 103 29.74 8.74 -3.05
C LEU A 103 29.96 10.26 -3.00
N ILE A 104 31.11 10.71 -2.49
CA ILE A 104 31.45 12.13 -2.40
C ILE A 104 31.54 12.76 -3.81
N GLU A 105 32.15 12.07 -4.77
CA GLU A 105 32.22 12.55 -6.16
C GLU A 105 30.84 12.70 -6.78
N ARG A 106 29.95 11.72 -6.57
CA ARG A 106 28.56 11.77 -7.06
C ARG A 106 27.79 12.93 -6.43
N VAL A 107 27.97 13.15 -5.13
CA VAL A 107 27.36 14.28 -4.41
C VAL A 107 27.89 15.60 -4.94
N ARG A 108 29.21 15.73 -5.19
CA ARG A 108 29.79 16.93 -5.79
C ARG A 108 29.15 17.21 -7.14
N LYS A 109 29.10 16.23 -8.04
CA LYS A 109 28.49 16.36 -9.37
C LYS A 109 27.01 16.77 -9.31
N ALA A 110 26.26 16.23 -8.35
CA ALA A 110 24.84 16.57 -8.16
C ALA A 110 24.63 18.00 -7.63
N ASN A 111 25.62 18.59 -6.96
CA ASN A 111 25.57 19.95 -6.42
C ASN A 111 26.34 20.97 -7.26
N GLU A 112 26.82 20.59 -8.46
CA GLU A 112 27.39 21.55 -9.40
C GLU A 112 26.35 22.60 -9.76
N ALA A 113 26.76 23.88 -9.72
CA ALA A 113 25.87 24.98 -10.05
C ALA A 113 25.34 24.80 -11.47
N PRO A 114 24.03 25.00 -11.73
CA PRO A 114 23.51 24.98 -13.08
C PRO A 114 24.29 25.95 -13.96
N PRO A 115 24.58 25.59 -15.23
CA PRO A 115 25.25 26.51 -16.13
C PRO A 115 24.49 27.84 -16.19
N ALA A 116 25.23 28.95 -16.17
CA ALA A 116 24.64 30.28 -16.29
C ALA A 116 23.72 30.29 -17.52
N GLN A 117 22.49 30.78 -17.35
CA GLN A 117 21.59 30.91 -18.48
C GLN A 117 22.26 31.78 -19.54
N PRO A 118 22.21 31.41 -20.83
CA PRO A 118 22.68 32.28 -21.89
C PRO A 118 22.01 33.64 -21.71
N GLU A 119 22.80 34.71 -21.64
CA GLU A 119 22.27 36.07 -21.58
C GLU A 119 21.33 36.22 -22.77
N GLN A 120 20.03 36.31 -22.52
CA GLN A 120 19.09 36.66 -23.57
C GLN A 120 19.52 38.04 -24.06
N PRO A 121 19.84 38.22 -25.36
CA PRO A 121 20.15 39.55 -25.86
C PRO A 121 18.95 40.44 -25.54
N SER A 122 19.22 41.53 -24.84
CA SER A 122 18.21 42.51 -24.48
C SER A 122 17.51 42.96 -25.77
N PRO A 123 16.17 43.01 -25.82
CA PRO A 123 15.44 43.47 -27.01
C PRO A 123 15.62 44.97 -27.32
N TYR A 124 16.54 45.66 -26.65
CA TYR A 124 16.80 47.10 -26.74
C TYR A 124 18.26 47.46 -27.07
N GLU A 125 19.10 46.50 -27.47
CA GLU A 125 20.39 46.76 -28.14
C GLU A 125 20.35 46.40 -29.61
#